data_AF-A0A4Q2FPL2-F1
#
_entry.id   AF-A0A4Q2FPL2-F1
#
_cell.length_a   1.000
_cell.length_b   1.000
_cell.length_c   1.000
_cell.angle_alpha   90.00
_cell.angle_beta   90.00
_cell.angle_gamma   90.00
#
_symmetry.space_group_name_H-M   'P 1'
#
loop_
_entity.id
_entity.type
_entity.pdbx_description
1 polymer ?
#
loop_
_entity_poly.entity_id
_entity_poly.type
_entity_poly.pdbx_seq_one_letter_code
_entity_poly.pdbx_strand_id
1 'polypeptide(L)'
;MIQIFNPSRLTRQPFFIDLVNYLDQHDDVILREIKAQFPDVAVDKLMEEYIKAGLILRENKRYSLNLPFLESIDGLVLDQEIFIRKDIPVYQALLKKTFETELRNQTNAAILVERTDFAREKMTLSNYFYKVKNQYPLTQKQQELYAILGDVNPEYALKYMTTFLLKFLKKDQLMQKRRDIFVESLVVLGYIVQNEEGKYELAVEFDKERLTFYLP
;
A
#
# COMPACT_ATOMS: atom_id res chain seq x y z
N MET A 1 -15.47 -11.99 -9.66
CA MET A 1 -14.79 -11.81 -8.36
C MET A 1 -14.44 -10.35 -8.17
N ILE A 2 -14.97 -9.74 -7.11
CA ILE A 2 -14.74 -8.35 -6.74
C ILE A 2 -13.48 -8.26 -5.87
N GLN A 3 -12.62 -7.29 -6.16
CA GLN A 3 -11.48 -6.93 -5.34
C GLN A 3 -11.69 -5.54 -4.74
N ILE A 4 -11.37 -5.41 -3.45
CA ILE A 4 -11.40 -4.15 -2.72
C ILE A 4 -9.94 -3.75 -2.47
N PHE A 5 -9.59 -2.51 -2.81
CA PHE A 5 -8.30 -1.92 -2.46
C PHE A 5 -8.51 -0.80 -1.44
N ASN A 6 -7.54 -0.65 -0.54
CA ASN A 6 -7.53 0.37 0.52
C ASN A 6 -8.85 0.42 1.32
N PRO A 7 -9.32 -0.72 1.86
CA PRO A 7 -10.63 -0.79 2.47
C PRO A 7 -10.73 0.12 3.71
N SER A 8 -11.85 0.82 3.82
CA SER A 8 -12.26 1.55 5.00
C SER A 8 -12.50 0.61 6.19
N ARG A 9 -12.74 1.20 7.37
CA ARG A 9 -13.06 0.44 8.58
C ARG A 9 -14.26 -0.49 8.41
N LEU A 10 -15.21 -0.10 7.56
CA LEU A 10 -16.46 -0.82 7.32
C LEU A 10 -16.24 -1.98 6.35
N THR A 11 -15.48 -1.74 5.28
CA THR A 11 -15.32 -2.69 4.16
C THR A 11 -14.18 -3.68 4.37
N ARG A 12 -13.28 -3.43 5.33
CA ARG A 12 -12.25 -4.39 5.76
C ARG A 12 -12.79 -5.51 6.66
N GLN A 13 -14.05 -5.42 7.09
CA GLN A 13 -14.64 -6.43 7.97
C GLN A 13 -14.73 -7.77 7.22
N PRO A 14 -14.33 -8.89 7.83
CA PRO A 14 -14.42 -10.20 7.19
C PRO A 14 -15.83 -10.49 6.65
N PHE A 15 -16.85 -10.21 7.46
CA PHE A 15 -18.25 -10.38 7.06
C PHE A 15 -18.62 -9.58 5.82
N PHE A 16 -18.13 -8.34 5.66
CA PHE A 16 -18.43 -7.54 4.47
C PHE A 16 -17.84 -8.19 3.21
N ILE A 17 -16.60 -8.66 3.29
CA ILE A 17 -15.92 -9.33 2.17
C ILE A 17 -16.70 -10.60 1.77
N ASP A 18 -17.10 -11.41 2.75
CA ASP A 18 -17.86 -12.63 2.51
C ASP A 18 -19.26 -12.35 1.96
N LEU A 19 -19.93 -11.31 2.49
CA LEU A 19 -21.23 -10.85 2.01
C LEU A 19 -21.15 -10.37 0.56
N VAL A 20 -20.11 -9.60 0.20
CA VAL A 20 -19.90 -9.14 -1.18
C VAL A 20 -19.75 -10.32 -2.13
N ASN A 21 -18.95 -11.32 -1.75
CA ASN A 21 -18.78 -12.53 -2.56
C ASN A 21 -20.10 -13.32 -2.69
N TYR A 22 -20.90 -13.39 -1.63
CA TYR A 22 -22.18 -14.08 -1.63
C TYR A 22 -23.20 -13.38 -2.55
N LEU A 23 -23.35 -12.05 -2.43
CA LEU A 23 -24.29 -11.26 -3.23
C LEU A 23 -23.83 -11.06 -4.69
N ASP A 24 -22.54 -11.20 -5.02
CA ASP A 24 -22.06 -11.20 -6.42
C ASP A 24 -22.45 -12.49 -7.16
N GLN A 25 -22.86 -13.54 -6.44
CA GLN A 25 -23.20 -14.87 -6.99
C GLN A 25 -24.69 -15.19 -6.94
N HIS A 26 -25.49 -14.41 -6.19
CA HIS A 26 -26.89 -14.69 -5.95
C HIS A 26 -27.73 -13.43 -6.18
N ASP A 27 -28.77 -13.58 -6.98
CA ASP A 27 -29.80 -12.58 -7.18
C ASP A 27 -30.98 -12.82 -6.22
N ASP A 28 -31.82 -11.80 -6.02
CA ASP A 28 -33.04 -11.88 -5.22
C ASP A 28 -32.87 -12.42 -3.78
N VAL A 29 -31.72 -12.13 -3.17
CA VAL A 29 -31.37 -12.58 -1.82
C VAL A 29 -32.23 -11.90 -0.76
N ILE A 30 -32.76 -12.70 0.18
CA ILE A 30 -33.49 -12.21 1.36
C ILE A 30 -32.65 -12.30 2.64
N LEU A 31 -33.00 -11.48 3.63
CA LEU A 31 -32.29 -11.44 4.93
C LEU A 31 -32.19 -12.80 5.62
N ARG A 32 -33.20 -13.66 5.49
CA ARG A 32 -33.21 -15.00 6.09
C ARG A 32 -32.12 -15.90 5.50
N GLU A 33 -31.83 -15.78 4.21
CA GLU A 33 -30.77 -16.54 3.54
C GLU A 33 -29.40 -16.06 3.99
N ILE A 34 -29.20 -14.74 4.07
CA ILE A 34 -27.97 -14.15 4.61
C ILE A 34 -27.72 -14.64 6.05
N LYS A 35 -28.75 -14.63 6.91
CA LYS A 35 -28.64 -15.15 8.28
C LYS A 35 -28.33 -16.65 8.33
N ALA A 36 -28.89 -17.44 7.42
CA ALA A 36 -28.61 -18.86 7.35
C ALA A 36 -27.17 -19.13 6.90
N GLN A 37 -26.64 -18.32 5.98
CA GLN A 37 -25.27 -18.40 5.50
C GLN A 37 -24.25 -17.92 6.55
N PHE A 38 -24.62 -16.95 7.38
CA PHE A 38 -23.75 -16.32 8.38
C PHE A 38 -24.37 -16.36 9.78
N PRO A 39 -24.50 -17.55 10.40
CA PRO A 39 -25.27 -17.73 11.63
C PRO A 39 -24.64 -17.04 12.86
N ASP A 40 -23.31 -16.94 12.92
CA ASP A 40 -22.56 -16.40 14.06
C ASP A 40 -22.37 -14.87 13.99
N VAL A 41 -22.93 -14.21 12.98
CA VAL A 41 -22.77 -12.78 12.74
C VAL A 41 -24.04 -12.03 13.13
N ALA A 42 -23.87 -10.85 13.72
CA ALA A 42 -24.97 -9.91 13.97
C ALA A 42 -25.44 -9.23 12.67
N VAL A 43 -26.00 -10.03 11.75
CA VAL A 43 -26.35 -9.63 10.37
C VAL A 43 -27.25 -8.39 10.36
N ASP A 44 -28.29 -8.32 11.19
CA ASP A 44 -29.25 -7.21 11.16
C ASP A 44 -28.55 -5.85 11.32
N LYS A 45 -27.69 -5.74 12.33
CA LYS A 45 -26.96 -4.49 12.63
C LYS A 45 -26.01 -4.12 11.50
N LEU A 46 -25.24 -5.09 10.99
CA LEU A 46 -24.24 -4.83 9.96
C LEU A 46 -24.89 -4.46 8.62
N MET A 47 -26.01 -5.10 8.27
CA MET A 47 -26.77 -4.76 7.07
C MET A 47 -27.30 -3.33 7.12
N GLU A 48 -27.81 -2.87 8.28
CA GLU A 48 -28.21 -1.47 8.44
C GLU A 48 -27.03 -0.50 8.26
N GLU A 49 -25.86 -0.83 8.80
CA GLU A 49 -24.64 -0.04 8.61
C GLU A 49 -24.23 0.05 7.13
N TYR A 50 -24.26 -1.08 6.40
CA TYR A 50 -23.89 -1.11 4.98
C TYR A 50 -24.91 -0.41 4.08
N ILE A 51 -26.20 -0.53 4.38
CA ILE A 51 -27.27 0.18 3.65
C ILE A 51 -27.13 1.68 3.89
N LYS A 52 -26.90 2.11 5.13
CA LYS A 52 -26.69 3.52 5.45
C LYS A 52 -25.45 4.09 4.78
N ALA A 53 -24.40 3.29 4.62
CA ALA A 53 -23.19 3.64 3.88
C ALA A 53 -23.39 3.63 2.35
N GLY A 54 -24.56 3.19 1.87
CA GLY A 54 -24.86 3.09 0.45
C GLY A 54 -24.16 1.93 -0.26
N LEU A 55 -23.52 1.01 0.46
CA LEU A 55 -22.78 -0.13 -0.11
C LEU A 55 -23.70 -1.29 -0.51
N ILE A 56 -24.85 -1.39 0.16
CA ILE A 56 -25.88 -2.41 -0.06
C ILE A 56 -27.20 -1.70 -0.31
N LEU A 57 -27.93 -2.15 -1.32
CA LEU A 57 -29.28 -1.70 -1.60
C LEU A 57 -30.29 -2.68 -1.01
N ARG A 58 -31.40 -2.15 -0.48
CA ARG A 58 -32.53 -2.94 -0.01
C ARG A 58 -33.81 -2.48 -0.69
N GLU A 59 -34.36 -3.30 -1.57
CA GLU A 59 -35.60 -3.04 -2.29
C GLU A 59 -36.53 -4.24 -2.19
N ASN A 60 -37.81 -4.03 -1.86
CA ASN A 60 -38.79 -5.12 -1.76
C ASN A 60 -38.34 -6.32 -0.89
N LYS A 61 -37.59 -6.04 0.19
CA LYS A 61 -36.95 -7.03 1.08
C LYS A 61 -35.87 -7.90 0.43
N ARG A 62 -35.39 -7.50 -0.75
CA ARG A 62 -34.23 -8.06 -1.45
C ARG A 62 -33.00 -7.20 -1.22
N TYR A 63 -31.85 -7.85 -1.12
CA TYR A 63 -30.57 -7.20 -0.85
C TYR A 63 -29.63 -7.42 -2.02
N SER A 64 -29.02 -6.35 -2.52
CA SER A 64 -28.08 -6.38 -3.64
C SER A 64 -26.91 -5.45 -3.39
N LEU A 65 -25.84 -5.64 -4.15
CA LEU A 65 -24.65 -4.79 -4.09
C LEU A 65 -24.95 -3.42 -4.72
N ASN A 66 -24.51 -2.36 -4.04
CA ASN A 66 -24.53 -0.99 -4.56
C ASN A 66 -23.12 -0.37 -4.43
N LEU A 67 -22.12 -1.13 -4.86
CA LEU A 67 -20.73 -0.71 -4.75
C LEU A 67 -20.38 0.29 -5.87
N PRO A 68 -19.67 1.39 -5.56
CA PRO A 68 -19.14 2.29 -6.58
C PRO A 68 -17.96 1.63 -7.28
N PHE A 69 -18.26 0.82 -8.30
CA PHE A 69 -17.22 0.13 -9.08
C PHE A 69 -16.33 1.13 -9.82
N LEU A 70 -15.04 0.84 -9.88
CA LEU A 70 -14.09 1.61 -10.67
C LEU A 70 -14.32 1.33 -12.16
N GLU A 71 -14.84 2.33 -12.87
CA GLU A 71 -15.09 2.26 -14.32
C GLU A 71 -13.93 2.82 -15.15
N SER A 72 -13.12 3.72 -14.59
CA SER A 72 -11.92 4.27 -15.23
C SER A 72 -10.79 4.49 -14.21
N ILE A 73 -9.54 4.46 -14.69
CA ILE A 73 -8.34 4.81 -13.92
C ILE A 73 -7.95 6.28 -14.06
N ASP A 74 -8.73 7.05 -14.81
CA ASP A 74 -8.54 8.50 -14.99
C ASP A 74 -8.87 9.21 -13.68
N GLY A 75 -7.97 10.08 -13.23
CA GLY A 75 -8.13 10.77 -11.95
C GLY A 75 -8.03 9.87 -10.71
N LEU A 76 -7.71 8.58 -10.85
CA LEU A 76 -7.50 7.68 -9.71
C LEU A 76 -6.36 8.21 -8.81
N VAL A 77 -6.66 8.38 -7.53
CA VAL A 77 -5.71 8.85 -6.52
C VAL A 77 -5.16 7.65 -5.75
N LEU A 78 -3.85 7.64 -5.48
CA LEU A 78 -3.22 6.60 -4.65
C LEU A 78 -3.89 6.55 -3.27
N ASP A 79 -4.04 5.35 -2.70
CA ASP A 79 -4.69 5.08 -1.42
C ASP A 79 -6.22 5.31 -1.38
N GLN A 80 -6.84 5.65 -2.51
CA GLN A 80 -8.30 5.69 -2.63
C GLN A 80 -8.90 4.30 -2.43
N GLU A 81 -10.02 4.23 -1.69
CA GLU A 81 -10.84 3.01 -1.61
C GLU A 81 -11.53 2.79 -2.95
N ILE A 82 -11.32 1.61 -3.55
CA ILE A 82 -11.96 1.24 -4.81
C ILE A 82 -12.49 -0.20 -4.76
N PHE A 83 -13.55 -0.42 -5.52
CA PHE A 83 -14.14 -1.73 -5.78
C PHE A 83 -13.97 -2.03 -7.27
N ILE A 84 -13.41 -3.18 -7.62
CA ILE A 84 -13.15 -3.50 -9.03
C ILE A 84 -13.40 -4.98 -9.30
N ARG A 85 -14.02 -5.29 -10.43
CA ARG A 85 -14.13 -6.68 -10.89
C ARG A 85 -12.82 -7.09 -11.56
N LYS A 86 -12.32 -8.30 -11.31
CA LYS A 86 -11.01 -8.74 -11.86
C LYS A 86 -11.03 -9.05 -13.36
N ASP A 87 -12.21 -9.28 -13.93
CA ASP A 87 -12.44 -9.73 -15.31
C ASP A 87 -12.62 -8.59 -16.32
N ILE A 88 -12.63 -7.33 -15.88
CA ILE A 88 -12.80 -6.18 -16.75
C ILE A 88 -11.46 -5.55 -17.18
N PRO A 89 -11.38 -4.91 -18.36
CA PRO A 89 -10.15 -4.27 -18.85
C PRO A 89 -9.57 -3.21 -17.90
N VAL A 90 -10.42 -2.52 -17.14
CA VAL A 90 -10.01 -1.51 -16.15
C VAL A 90 -9.07 -2.10 -15.11
N TYR A 91 -9.26 -3.36 -14.72
CA TYR A 91 -8.37 -4.04 -13.77
C TYR A 91 -6.95 -4.22 -14.34
N GLN A 92 -6.84 -4.58 -15.61
CA GLN A 92 -5.56 -4.70 -16.29
C GLN A 92 -4.88 -3.34 -16.46
N ALA A 93 -5.65 -2.28 -16.70
CA ALA A 93 -5.14 -0.91 -16.74
C ALA A 93 -4.63 -0.45 -15.36
N LEU A 94 -5.36 -0.78 -14.29
CA LEU A 94 -4.97 -0.50 -12.90
C LEU A 94 -3.64 -1.16 -12.54
N LEU A 95 -3.45 -2.44 -12.88
CA LEU A 95 -2.21 -3.17 -12.60
C LEU A 95 -0.97 -2.58 -13.30
N LYS A 96 -1.17 -1.90 -14.45
CA LYS A 96 -0.09 -1.24 -15.20
C LYS A 96 0.14 0.20 -14.76
N LYS A 97 -0.81 0.81 -14.04
CA LYS A 97 -0.72 2.19 -13.59
C LYS A 97 0.30 2.29 -12.46
N THR A 98 1.21 3.25 -12.58
CA THR A 98 2.19 3.57 -11.55
C THR A 98 1.88 4.92 -10.93
N PHE A 99 2.25 5.06 -9.66
CA PHE A 99 2.13 6.26 -8.86
C PHE A 99 3.50 6.66 -8.35
N GLU A 100 3.68 7.96 -8.16
CA GLU A 100 4.86 8.51 -7.52
C GLU A 100 4.55 8.80 -6.06
N THR A 101 5.48 8.46 -5.16
CA THR A 101 5.40 8.79 -3.76
C THR A 101 6.64 9.53 -3.33
N GLU A 102 6.46 10.57 -2.51
CA GLU A 102 7.55 11.31 -1.92
C GLU A 102 7.65 11.03 -0.42
N LEU A 103 8.84 10.67 0.05
CA LEU A 103 9.18 10.61 1.46
C LEU A 103 10.05 11.80 1.81
N ARG A 104 9.55 12.61 2.73
CA ARG A 104 10.23 13.79 3.29
C ARG A 104 10.41 13.56 4.77
N ASN A 105 11.51 14.05 5.33
CA ASN A 105 11.72 14.06 6.77
C ASN A 105 11.77 15.50 7.29
N GLN A 106 11.55 15.68 8.58
CA GLN A 106 11.52 17.02 9.20
C GLN A 106 12.91 17.58 9.53
N THR A 107 13.96 16.76 9.44
CA THR A 107 15.31 17.11 9.94
C THR A 107 16.24 17.66 8.86
N ASN A 108 15.99 17.35 7.60
CA ASN A 108 16.73 17.83 6.45
C ASN A 108 15.82 17.90 5.21
N ALA A 109 16.27 18.61 4.20
CA ALA A 109 15.47 18.86 2.99
C ALA A 109 15.52 17.72 1.95
N ALA A 110 16.08 16.55 2.29
CA ALA A 110 16.15 15.44 1.34
C ALA A 110 14.77 14.85 1.05
N ILE A 111 14.55 14.52 -0.22
CA ILE A 111 13.30 13.93 -0.72
C ILE A 111 13.65 12.59 -1.36
N LEU A 112 12.97 11.53 -0.96
CA LEU A 112 13.05 10.24 -1.65
C LEU A 112 11.80 10.08 -2.52
N VAL A 113 12.00 10.04 -3.82
CA VAL A 113 10.95 9.85 -4.81
C VAL A 113 10.97 8.39 -5.24
N GLU A 114 9.85 7.70 -5.08
CA GLU A 114 9.71 6.28 -5.39
C GLU A 114 8.49 6.04 -6.28
N ARG A 115 8.55 5.01 -7.11
CA ARG A 115 7.42 4.57 -7.93
C ARG A 115 6.76 3.31 -7.39
N THR A 116 5.45 3.35 -7.20
CA THR A 116 4.65 2.22 -6.72
C THR A 116 3.54 1.83 -7.70
N ASP A 117 3.11 0.58 -7.63
CA ASP A 117 1.80 0.15 -8.10
C ASP A 117 0.69 0.55 -7.11
N PHE A 118 -0.58 0.44 -7.51
CA PHE A 118 -1.71 0.80 -6.66
C PHE A 118 -1.88 -0.11 -5.43
N ALA A 119 -1.46 -1.37 -5.52
CA ALA A 119 -1.55 -2.36 -4.44
C ALA A 119 -0.40 -2.25 -3.43
N ARG A 120 0.59 -1.38 -3.71
CA ARG A 120 1.80 -1.19 -2.91
C ARG A 120 2.59 -2.48 -2.71
N GLU A 121 2.66 -3.31 -3.75
CA GLU A 121 3.40 -4.57 -3.73
C GLU A 121 4.88 -4.40 -4.04
N LYS A 122 5.26 -3.32 -4.73
CA LYS A 122 6.67 -2.97 -4.97
C LYS A 122 7.43 -2.78 -3.66
N MET A 123 8.72 -3.14 -3.71
CA MET A 123 9.66 -3.01 -2.61
C MET A 123 10.21 -1.59 -2.52
N THR A 124 9.38 -0.69 -2.00
CA THR A 124 9.74 0.71 -1.74
C THR A 124 9.55 1.01 -0.26
N LEU A 125 10.27 2.02 0.24
CA LEU A 125 10.21 2.45 1.62
C LEU A 125 8.81 3.00 1.96
N SER A 126 8.19 3.70 1.02
CA SER A 126 6.84 4.25 1.14
C SER A 126 5.80 3.15 1.31
N ASN A 127 5.90 2.09 0.50
CA ASN A 127 5.01 0.94 0.58
C ASN A 127 5.18 0.16 1.88
N TYR A 128 6.44 -0.02 2.29
CA TYR A 128 6.78 -0.67 3.55
C TYR A 128 6.12 0.05 4.74
N PHE A 129 6.38 1.36 4.89
CA PHE A 129 5.81 2.12 6.00
C PHE A 129 4.28 2.18 5.94
N TYR A 130 3.71 2.32 4.75
CA TYR A 130 2.25 2.31 4.58
C TYR A 130 1.63 0.99 5.06
N LYS A 131 2.18 -0.15 4.65
CA LYS A 131 1.64 -1.47 5.03
C LYS A 131 1.85 -1.78 6.50
N VAL A 132 3.01 -1.46 7.07
CA VAL A 132 3.27 -1.62 8.52
C VAL A 132 2.27 -0.79 9.33
N LYS A 133 2.05 0.47 8.96
CA LYS A 133 1.10 1.36 9.65
C LYS A 133 -0.35 0.85 9.59
N ASN A 134 -0.77 0.32 8.46
CA ASN A 134 -2.14 -0.17 8.26
C ASN A 134 -2.32 -1.67 8.61
N GLN A 135 -1.26 -2.34 9.08
CA GLN A 135 -1.25 -3.79 9.38
C GLN A 135 -1.64 -4.65 8.17
N TYR A 136 -1.24 -4.22 6.98
CA TYR A 136 -1.46 -4.98 5.76
C TYR A 136 -0.40 -6.06 5.57
N PRO A 137 -0.74 -7.18 4.89
CA PRO A 137 0.22 -8.23 4.58
C PRO A 137 1.43 -7.70 3.80
N LEU A 138 2.63 -7.98 4.33
CA LEU A 138 3.89 -7.68 3.68
C LEU A 138 4.22 -8.76 2.64
N THR A 139 4.73 -8.36 1.48
CA THR A 139 5.31 -9.28 0.50
C THR A 139 6.58 -9.92 1.06
N GLN A 140 7.05 -11.04 0.48
CA GLN A 140 8.29 -11.70 0.92
C GLN A 140 9.48 -10.73 0.99
N LYS A 141 9.65 -9.92 -0.05
CA LYS A 141 10.68 -8.88 -0.09
C LYS A 141 10.50 -7.80 0.99
N GLN A 142 9.27 -7.39 1.26
CA GLN A 142 8.98 -6.44 2.34
C GLN A 142 9.22 -7.04 3.73
N GLN A 143 9.10 -8.37 3.89
CA GLN A 143 9.46 -9.06 5.12
C GLN A 143 10.97 -9.09 5.36
N GLU A 144 11.80 -9.17 4.30
CA GLU A 144 13.26 -9.02 4.43
C GLU A 144 13.63 -7.65 5.00
N LEU A 145 12.96 -6.58 4.52
CA LEU A 145 13.13 -5.24 5.08
C LEU A 145 12.61 -5.15 6.52
N TYR A 146 11.50 -5.81 6.83
CA TYR A 146 10.96 -5.89 8.20
C TYR A 146 11.92 -6.57 9.17
N ALA A 147 12.66 -7.60 8.74
CA ALA A 147 13.66 -8.26 9.57
C ALA A 147 14.85 -7.34 9.95
N ILE A 148 15.07 -6.26 9.18
CA ILE A 148 16.14 -5.28 9.42
C ILE A 148 15.61 -4.08 10.23
N LEU A 149 14.50 -3.49 9.79
CA LEU A 149 13.95 -2.25 10.36
C LEU A 149 12.94 -2.46 11.48
N GLY A 150 12.18 -3.56 11.43
CA GLY A 150 11.03 -3.77 12.30
C GLY A 150 9.98 -2.66 12.20
N ASP A 151 9.22 -2.45 13.26
CA ASP A 151 8.18 -1.42 13.38
C ASP A 151 8.74 -0.02 13.69
N VAL A 152 9.95 0.29 13.19
CA VAL A 152 10.60 1.58 13.41
C VAL A 152 9.71 2.74 12.96
N ASN A 153 9.76 3.82 13.73
CA ASN A 153 9.08 5.06 13.37
C ASN A 153 9.63 5.61 12.03
N PRO A 154 8.77 5.91 11.03
CA PRO A 154 9.20 6.38 9.71
C PRO A 154 10.07 7.64 9.73
N GLU A 155 9.73 8.64 10.56
CA GLU A 155 10.52 9.89 10.67
C GLU A 155 11.90 9.62 11.25
N TYR A 156 11.99 8.73 12.23
CA TYR A 156 13.26 8.29 12.80
C TYR A 156 14.11 7.59 11.75
N ALA A 157 13.56 6.61 11.03
CA ALA A 157 14.29 5.90 9.99
C ALA A 157 14.75 6.83 8.86
N LEU A 158 13.85 7.69 8.37
CA LEU A 158 14.18 8.65 7.32
C LEU A 158 15.29 9.59 7.74
N LYS A 159 15.28 10.11 8.99
CA LYS A 159 16.37 10.95 9.50
C LYS A 159 17.75 10.30 9.30
N TYR A 160 17.94 9.04 9.69
CA TYR A 160 19.24 8.37 9.57
C TYR A 160 19.59 8.01 8.13
N MET A 161 18.61 7.50 7.38
CA MET A 161 18.77 7.14 5.97
C MET A 161 19.18 8.35 5.12
N THR A 162 18.41 9.44 5.18
CA THR A 162 18.69 10.64 4.39
C THR A 162 19.95 11.35 4.86
N THR A 163 20.27 11.35 6.16
CA THR A 163 21.56 11.85 6.65
C THR A 163 22.74 11.09 6.06
N PHE A 164 22.61 9.77 5.88
CA PHE A 164 23.63 8.98 5.20
C PHE A 164 23.72 9.33 3.71
N LEU A 165 22.59 9.36 3.01
CA LEU A 165 22.53 9.67 1.58
C LEU A 165 23.07 11.07 1.25
N LEU A 166 22.80 12.08 2.07
CA LEU A 166 23.29 13.44 1.86
C LEU A 166 24.82 13.56 1.93
N LYS A 167 25.55 12.58 2.48
CA LYS A 167 27.01 12.56 2.42
C LYS A 167 27.52 12.45 0.97
N PHE A 168 26.71 11.92 0.05
CA PHE A 168 27.04 11.84 -1.37
C PHE A 168 27.05 13.21 -2.08
N LEU A 169 26.63 14.30 -1.42
CA LEU A 169 26.87 15.66 -1.91
C LEU A 169 28.37 15.97 -2.03
N LYS A 170 29.19 15.39 -1.15
CA LYS A 170 30.62 15.72 -1.01
C LYS A 170 31.56 14.62 -1.48
N LYS A 171 31.08 13.38 -1.61
CA LYS A 171 31.90 12.20 -1.91
C LYS A 171 31.11 11.25 -2.79
N ASP A 172 31.74 10.63 -3.77
CA ASP A 172 31.06 9.65 -4.62
C ASP A 172 31.04 8.24 -3.99
N GLN A 173 31.92 7.99 -3.03
CA GLN A 173 32.01 6.73 -2.29
C GLN A 173 32.03 6.95 -0.77
N LEU A 174 31.30 6.11 -0.04
CA LEU A 174 31.22 6.16 1.43
C LEU A 174 31.67 4.83 2.05
N MET A 175 32.36 4.90 3.19
CA MET A 175 32.69 3.72 4.00
C MET A 175 31.91 3.75 5.31
N GLN A 176 31.38 2.61 5.71
CA GLN A 176 30.75 2.43 7.00
C GLN A 176 31.49 1.35 7.80
N LYS A 177 32.10 1.74 8.93
CA LYS A 177 32.91 0.83 9.76
C LYS A 177 32.09 -0.04 10.70
N ARG A 178 30.87 0.39 11.05
CA ARG A 178 29.98 -0.30 11.98
C ARG A 178 28.72 -0.71 11.25
N ARG A 179 28.16 -1.84 11.66
CA ARG A 179 26.84 -2.29 11.20
C ARG A 179 25.80 -1.20 11.48
N ASP A 180 24.98 -0.86 10.48
CA ASP A 180 23.97 0.19 10.54
C ASP A 180 22.74 -0.27 9.75
N ILE A 181 21.65 -0.56 10.47
CA ILE A 181 20.42 -1.10 9.90
C ILE A 181 19.78 -0.17 8.87
N PHE A 182 20.01 1.15 8.97
CA PHE A 182 19.49 2.11 8.01
C PHE A 182 20.25 2.06 6.69
N VAL A 183 21.57 1.86 6.77
CA VAL A 183 22.42 1.66 5.59
C VAL A 183 22.12 0.31 4.94
N GLU A 184 21.99 -0.76 5.73
CA GLU A 184 21.58 -2.08 5.22
C GLU A 184 20.24 -2.02 4.50
N SER A 185 19.28 -1.29 5.06
CA SER A 185 17.96 -1.09 4.45
C SER A 185 18.05 -0.33 3.12
N LEU A 186 18.92 0.68 3.03
CA LEU A 186 19.15 1.41 1.77
C LEU A 186 19.75 0.51 0.69
N VAL A 187 20.60 -0.46 1.06
CA VAL A 187 21.11 -1.48 0.11
C VAL A 187 19.97 -2.37 -0.37
N VAL A 188 19.18 -2.88 0.57
CA VAL A 188 18.05 -3.78 0.30
C VAL A 188 16.97 -3.11 -0.56
N LEU A 189 16.77 -1.81 -0.38
CA LEU A 189 15.87 -0.98 -1.18
C LEU A 189 16.47 -0.53 -2.53
N GLY A 190 17.77 -0.73 -2.76
CA GLY A 190 18.44 -0.36 -4.00
C GLY A 190 18.80 1.12 -4.13
N TYR A 191 18.82 1.89 -3.03
CA TYR A 191 19.33 3.26 -3.04
C TYR A 191 20.84 3.32 -3.21
N ILE A 192 21.55 2.33 -2.65
CA ILE A 192 23.00 2.24 -2.66
C ILE A 192 23.43 0.80 -2.94
N VAL A 193 24.62 0.64 -3.48
CA VAL A 193 25.27 -0.66 -3.72
C VAL A 193 26.66 -0.66 -3.11
N GLN A 194 27.12 -1.82 -2.65
CA GLN A 194 28.48 -1.99 -2.18
C GLN A 194 29.38 -2.43 -3.35
N ASN A 195 30.47 -1.69 -3.59
CA ASN A 195 31.46 -2.03 -4.61
C ASN A 195 32.45 -3.10 -4.11
N GLU A 196 33.36 -3.54 -4.99
CA GLU A 196 34.35 -4.58 -4.69
C GLU A 196 35.30 -4.22 -3.52
N GLU A 197 35.54 -2.93 -3.29
CA GLU A 197 36.36 -2.43 -2.17
C GLU A 197 35.58 -2.32 -0.86
N GLY A 198 34.31 -2.73 -0.85
CA GLY A 198 33.43 -2.65 0.32
C GLY A 198 32.89 -1.25 0.61
N LYS A 199 33.02 -0.29 -0.32
CA LYS A 199 32.47 1.07 -0.21
C LYS A 199 31.08 1.15 -0.83
N TYR A 200 30.27 2.07 -0.34
CA TYR A 200 28.92 2.32 -0.85
C TYR A 200 28.93 3.42 -1.90
N GLU A 201 28.19 3.17 -2.98
CA GLU A 201 27.94 4.08 -4.09
C GLU A 201 26.42 4.25 -4.28
N LEU A 202 25.99 5.41 -4.78
CA LEU A 202 24.58 5.62 -5.13
C LEU A 202 24.22 4.76 -6.34
N ALA A 203 23.12 4.03 -6.22
CA ALA A 203 22.53 3.24 -7.30
C ALA A 203 21.33 3.96 -7.96
N VAL A 204 20.98 5.15 -7.45
CA VAL A 204 19.83 5.97 -7.87
C VAL A 204 20.28 7.32 -8.42
N GLU A 205 19.42 7.94 -9.21
CA GLU A 205 19.62 9.32 -9.65
C GLU A 205 19.50 10.28 -8.46
N PHE A 206 20.43 11.22 -8.35
CA PHE A 206 20.46 12.21 -7.28
C PHE A 206 20.56 13.63 -7.84
N ASP A 207 19.47 14.38 -7.70
CA ASP A 207 19.41 15.82 -7.95
C ASP A 207 19.98 16.56 -6.73
N LYS A 208 21.21 17.06 -6.88
CA LYS A 208 21.94 17.77 -5.83
C LYS A 208 21.37 19.15 -5.51
N GLU A 209 20.65 19.78 -6.44
CA GLU A 209 20.06 21.10 -6.22
C GLU A 209 18.80 20.99 -5.37
N ARG A 210 17.95 20.01 -5.69
CA ARG A 210 16.69 19.76 -4.97
C ARG A 210 16.85 18.83 -3.77
N LEU A 211 18.01 18.19 -3.63
CA LEU A 211 18.28 17.13 -2.67
C LEU A 211 17.33 15.93 -2.83
N THR A 212 17.05 15.56 -4.08
CA THR A 212 16.04 14.55 -4.43
C THR A 212 16.70 13.29 -4.98
N PHE A 213 16.35 12.13 -4.42
CA PHE A 213 16.79 10.81 -4.85
C PHE A 213 15.64 10.09 -5.56
N TYR A 214 15.85 9.62 -6.78
CA TYR A 214 14.82 8.97 -7.59
C TYR A 214 15.07 7.45 -7.68
N LEU A 215 14.22 6.68 -7.01
CA LEU A 215 14.21 5.22 -7.12
C LEU A 215 13.35 4.80 -8.34
N PRO A 216 13.90 4.03 -9.28
CA PRO A 216 13.21 3.67 -10.53
C PRO A 216 11.97 2.78 -10.34
#